data_AF-E8V8Q1-F1
#
_entry.id   AF-E8V8Q1-F1
#
_cell.length_a   1.000
_cell.length_b   1.000
_cell.length_c   1.000
_cell.angle_alpha   90.00
_cell.angle_beta   90.00
_cell.angle_gamma   90.00
#
_symmetry.space_group_name_H-M   'P 1'
#
loop_
_entity.id
_entity.type
_entity.pdbx_description
1 polymer ?
#
loop_
_entity_poly.entity_id
_entity_poly.type
_entity_poly.pdbx_seq_one_letter_code
_entity_poly.pdbx_strand_id
1 'polypeptide(L)'
;MSNVTTFQQLKKEHKFSNDMKLWDLFDSLDSVGIEDSLGLYQGGGFDTGHWLFQLMGEMKWYGKNFVSQMGVVPLLCYNQEGHIYSEGMFGGASLWMTEFRGKPSVMLNYDKEPVFDHFRKVDNNTLLGIVNGKTLSNGKDIVENGKFQFVYLERVAELPAKFVTT
;
A
#
# COMPACT_ATOMS: atom_id res chain seq x y z
N MET A 1 16.90 17.89 -4.63
CA MET A 1 16.86 16.89 -3.53
C MET A 1 16.50 15.55 -4.16
N SER A 2 17.07 14.42 -3.72
CA SER A 2 16.73 13.12 -4.34
C SER A 2 15.34 12.66 -3.89
N ASN A 3 14.69 11.82 -4.69
CA ASN A 3 13.38 11.24 -4.36
C ASN A 3 13.39 10.50 -3.01
N VAL A 4 14.47 9.79 -2.70
CA VAL A 4 14.67 9.10 -1.41
C VAL A 4 14.71 10.10 -0.25
N THR A 5 15.44 11.21 -0.37
CA THR A 5 15.48 12.22 0.69
C THR A 5 14.12 12.88 0.88
N THR A 6 13.40 13.19 -0.21
CA THR A 6 12.03 13.72 -0.15
C THR A 6 11.09 12.75 0.57
N PHE A 7 11.11 11.47 0.19
CA PHE A 7 10.31 10.43 0.84
C PHE A 7 10.57 10.36 2.35
N GLN A 8 11.84 10.32 2.76
CA GLN A 8 12.22 10.24 4.18
C GLN A 8 11.81 11.50 4.96
N GLN A 9 11.74 12.66 4.31
CA GLN A 9 11.22 13.88 4.93
C GLN A 9 9.69 13.80 5.12
N LEU A 10 8.95 13.40 4.08
CA LEU A 10 7.50 13.26 4.14
C LEU A 10 7.07 12.21 5.17
N LYS A 11 7.79 11.11 5.30
CA LYS A 11 7.50 10.05 6.28
C LYS A 11 7.57 10.52 7.75
N LYS A 12 8.31 11.60 8.03
CA LYS A 12 8.39 12.21 9.37
C LYS A 12 7.21 13.13 9.67
N GLU A 13 6.42 13.51 8.67
CA GLU A 13 5.22 14.33 8.90
C GLU A 13 4.14 13.47 9.55
N HIS A 14 3.69 13.86 10.75
CA HIS A 14 2.64 13.13 11.47
C HIS A 14 1.27 13.23 10.80
N LYS A 15 0.98 14.37 10.16
CA LYS A 15 -0.29 14.65 9.51
C LYS A 15 -0.09 15.68 8.40
N PHE A 16 -0.76 15.45 7.29
CA PHE A 16 -0.72 16.29 6.11
C PHE A 16 -1.94 17.21 6.06
N SER A 17 -1.72 18.48 5.73
CA SER A 17 -2.82 19.43 5.47
C SER A 17 -3.44 19.26 4.09
N ASN A 18 -2.69 18.72 3.13
CA ASN A 18 -3.12 18.28 1.80
C ASN A 18 -2.16 17.23 1.24
N ASP A 19 -2.50 16.61 0.11
CA ASP A 19 -1.76 15.51 -0.52
C ASP A 19 -0.83 15.94 -1.68
N MET A 20 -0.70 17.24 -1.97
CA MET A 20 0.04 17.73 -3.15
C MET A 20 1.50 17.25 -3.16
N LYS A 21 2.21 17.33 -2.02
CA LYS A 21 3.60 16.88 -1.95
C LYS A 21 3.76 15.36 -2.17
N LEU A 22 2.75 14.58 -1.79
CA LEU A 22 2.76 13.14 -1.97
C LEU A 22 2.52 12.78 -3.45
N TRP A 23 1.61 13.51 -4.11
CA TRP A 23 1.42 13.43 -5.55
C TRP A 23 2.67 13.83 -6.33
N ASP A 24 3.28 14.98 -5.99
CA ASP A 24 4.52 15.45 -6.63
C ASP A 24 5.64 14.41 -6.52
N LEU A 25 5.80 13.81 -5.32
CA LEU A 25 6.74 12.71 -5.14
C LEU A 25 6.35 11.54 -6.04
N PHE A 26 5.13 11.02 -5.94
CA PHE A 26 4.68 9.85 -6.71
C PHE A 26 4.88 10.03 -8.22
N ASP A 27 4.55 11.20 -8.76
CA ASP A 27 4.70 11.53 -10.17
C ASP A 27 6.17 11.69 -10.60
N SER A 28 7.07 12.00 -9.68
CA SER A 28 8.52 12.07 -9.94
C SER A 28 9.22 10.70 -9.92
N LEU A 29 8.61 9.67 -9.32
CA LEU A 29 9.21 8.35 -9.15
C LEU A 29 9.22 7.53 -10.45
N ASP A 30 10.15 6.59 -10.49
CA ASP A 30 10.25 5.59 -11.56
C ASP A 30 9.15 4.52 -11.44
N SER A 31 8.82 3.92 -12.57
CA SER A 31 7.98 2.72 -12.63
C SER A 31 8.68 1.54 -11.95
N VAL A 32 7.89 0.61 -11.42
CA VAL A 32 8.36 -0.70 -10.94
C VAL A 32 7.62 -1.80 -11.69
N GLY A 33 8.33 -2.84 -12.12
CA GLY A 33 7.73 -4.04 -12.73
C GLY A 33 7.21 -5.03 -11.69
N ILE A 34 6.46 -6.03 -12.13
CA ILE A 34 5.92 -7.09 -11.25
C ILE A 34 7.07 -7.83 -10.53
N GLU A 35 8.04 -8.35 -11.27
CA GLU A 35 9.17 -9.12 -10.71
C GLU A 35 9.96 -8.30 -9.67
N ASP A 36 10.27 -7.03 -9.99
CA ASP A 36 10.99 -6.13 -9.07
C ASP A 36 10.19 -5.78 -7.81
N SER A 37 8.85 -5.92 -7.87
CA SER A 37 7.95 -5.66 -6.75
C SER A 37 7.71 -6.88 -5.86
N LEU A 38 8.13 -8.09 -6.25
CA LEU A 38 7.89 -9.28 -5.44
C LEU A 38 8.67 -9.23 -4.13
N GLY A 39 8.05 -9.67 -3.03
CA GLY A 39 8.66 -9.84 -1.71
C GLY A 39 7.78 -9.44 -0.54
N LEU A 40 8.37 -9.50 0.66
CA LEU A 40 7.71 -9.18 1.91
C LEU A 40 7.97 -7.73 2.30
N TYR A 41 6.92 -7.02 2.73
CA TYR A 41 6.98 -5.60 3.04
C TYR A 41 6.35 -5.30 4.38
N GLN A 42 7.04 -4.49 5.18
CA GLN A 42 6.41 -3.69 6.22
C GLN A 42 5.76 -2.47 5.57
N GLY A 43 4.50 -2.21 5.90
CA GLY A 43 3.72 -1.12 5.35
C GLY A 43 3.53 0.04 6.32
N GLY A 44 3.19 1.19 5.76
CA GLY A 44 2.64 2.33 6.50
C GLY A 44 1.80 3.22 5.60
N GLY A 45 1.04 4.13 6.21
CA GLY A 45 0.21 5.11 5.51
C GLY A 45 0.67 6.54 5.78
N PHE A 46 0.27 7.47 4.92
CA PHE A 46 0.35 8.91 5.20
C PHE A 46 -1.03 9.42 5.64
N ASP A 47 -1.09 10.15 6.77
CA ASP A 47 -2.34 10.72 7.29
C ASP A 47 -2.70 12.01 6.55
N THR A 48 -3.45 11.86 5.46
CA THR A 48 -4.08 12.96 4.71
C THR A 48 -5.52 13.23 5.16
N GLY A 49 -5.92 12.65 6.30
CA GLY A 49 -7.31 12.60 6.77
C GLY A 49 -8.21 11.70 5.94
N HIS A 50 -7.66 10.74 5.21
CA HIS A 50 -8.43 9.70 4.53
C HIS A 50 -8.78 8.58 5.53
N TRP A 51 -10.00 8.04 5.46
CA TRP A 51 -10.52 7.12 6.48
C TRP A 51 -9.74 5.79 6.55
N LEU A 52 -9.18 5.33 5.43
CA LEU A 52 -8.44 4.07 5.36
C LEU A 52 -7.18 4.11 6.21
N PHE A 53 -6.56 5.27 6.40
CA PHE A 53 -5.44 5.44 7.33
C PHE A 53 -5.81 5.00 8.75
N GLN A 54 -6.98 5.44 9.24
CA GLN A 54 -7.46 5.08 10.57
C GLN A 54 -7.80 3.58 10.66
N LEU A 55 -8.51 3.05 9.66
CA LEU A 55 -8.83 1.61 9.63
C LEU A 55 -7.57 0.73 9.66
N MET A 56 -6.54 1.08 8.90
CA MET A 56 -5.26 0.34 8.90
C MET A 56 -4.61 0.32 10.29
N GLY A 57 -4.71 1.41 11.04
CA GLY A 57 -4.28 1.47 12.44
C GLY A 57 -5.12 0.59 13.36
N GLU A 58 -6.45 0.66 13.24
CA GLU A 58 -7.39 -0.15 14.04
C GLU A 58 -7.21 -1.65 13.82
N MET A 59 -7.02 -2.08 12.58
CA MET A 59 -6.77 -3.48 12.23
C MET A 59 -5.33 -3.94 12.49
N LYS A 60 -4.48 -3.06 13.03
CA LYS A 60 -3.04 -3.31 13.28
C LYS A 60 -2.34 -3.86 12.04
N TRP A 61 -2.57 -3.21 10.90
CA TRP A 61 -1.96 -3.59 9.63
C TRP A 61 -0.43 -3.51 9.73
N TYR A 62 0.24 -4.62 9.44
CA TYR A 62 1.69 -4.73 9.39
C TYR A 62 2.22 -4.41 7.99
N GLY A 63 1.61 -4.97 6.93
CA GLY A 63 2.14 -4.85 5.59
C GLY A 63 1.57 -5.84 4.58
N LYS A 64 2.36 -6.19 3.57
CA LYS A 64 1.94 -7.02 2.43
C LYS A 64 3.01 -8.04 2.08
N ASN A 65 2.61 -9.16 1.47
CA ASN A 65 3.52 -10.13 0.88
C ASN A 65 3.16 -10.39 -0.59
N PHE A 66 4.04 -9.99 -1.51
CA PHE A 66 3.89 -10.17 -2.94
C PHE A 66 4.66 -11.43 -3.34
N VAL A 67 4.00 -12.59 -3.31
CA VAL A 67 4.66 -13.89 -3.51
C VAL A 67 4.85 -14.16 -5.01
N SER A 68 3.83 -13.85 -5.82
CA SER A 68 3.88 -13.96 -7.28
C SER A 68 2.83 -13.03 -7.89
N GLN A 69 2.81 -12.93 -9.22
CA GLN A 69 1.78 -12.16 -9.95
C GLN A 69 0.36 -12.55 -9.53
N MET A 70 0.08 -13.83 -9.31
CA MET A 70 -1.26 -14.34 -8.96
C MET A 70 -1.44 -14.62 -7.46
N GLY A 71 -0.41 -14.35 -6.64
CA GLY A 71 -0.40 -14.71 -5.23
C GLY A 71 0.11 -13.56 -4.39
N VAL A 72 -0.81 -12.73 -3.93
CA VAL A 72 -0.52 -11.63 -3.00
C VAL A 72 -1.33 -11.81 -1.72
N VAL A 73 -0.67 -11.60 -0.58
CA VAL A 73 -1.29 -11.43 0.73
C VAL A 73 -1.29 -9.93 1.05
N PRO A 74 -2.38 -9.20 0.76
CA PRO A 74 -2.35 -7.74 0.76
C PRO A 74 -2.54 -7.12 2.16
N LEU A 75 -2.99 -7.91 3.13
CA LEU A 75 -3.30 -7.47 4.50
C LEU A 75 -2.69 -8.45 5.51
N LEU A 76 -1.41 -8.30 5.79
CA LEU A 76 -0.80 -8.91 6.97
C LEU A 76 -1.11 -8.04 8.19
N CYS A 77 -1.73 -8.61 9.22
CA CYS A 77 -2.16 -7.89 10.42
C CYS A 77 -1.70 -8.61 11.69
N TYR A 78 -1.51 -7.85 12.78
CA TYR A 78 -1.31 -8.43 14.10
C TYR A 78 -2.65 -8.79 14.75
N ASN A 79 -2.74 -10.01 15.30
CA ASN A 79 -3.85 -10.41 16.16
C ASN A 79 -3.64 -9.90 17.61
N GLN A 80 -4.54 -10.28 18.53
CA GLN A 80 -4.47 -9.86 19.94
C GLN A 80 -3.27 -10.46 20.70
N GLU A 81 -2.75 -11.61 20.25
CA GLU A 81 -1.60 -12.29 20.84
C GLU A 81 -0.26 -11.76 20.30
N GLY A 82 -0.28 -10.85 19.32
CA GLY A 82 0.91 -10.33 18.65
C GLY A 82 1.45 -11.24 17.54
N HIS A 83 0.70 -12.28 17.14
CA HIS A 83 1.01 -13.08 15.95
C HIS A 83 0.51 -12.38 14.68
N ILE A 84 1.15 -12.66 13.55
CA ILE A 84 0.73 -12.14 12.24
C ILE A 84 -0.19 -13.15 11.55
N TYR A 85 -1.26 -12.67 10.92
CA TYR A 85 -2.15 -13.47 10.09
C TYR A 85 -2.54 -12.71 8.82
N SER A 86 -3.17 -13.41 7.87
CA SER A 86 -3.76 -12.81 6.67
C SER A 86 -5.19 -12.37 6.96
N GLU A 87 -5.44 -11.06 7.03
CA GLU A 87 -6.80 -10.52 7.15
C GLU A 87 -7.55 -10.71 5.81
N GLY A 88 -8.73 -11.32 5.89
CA GLY A 88 -9.50 -11.79 4.73
C GLY A 88 -10.54 -10.80 4.21
N MET A 89 -10.71 -9.64 4.85
CA MET A 89 -11.70 -8.61 4.51
C MET A 89 -11.74 -8.27 3.02
N PHE A 90 -10.59 -8.08 2.38
CA PHE A 90 -10.49 -7.76 0.93
C PHE A 90 -10.05 -8.96 0.07
N GLY A 91 -9.91 -10.15 0.67
CA GLY A 91 -9.44 -11.35 -0.01
C GLY A 91 -7.92 -11.35 -0.27
N GLY A 92 -7.51 -12.22 -1.19
CA GLY A 92 -6.16 -12.16 -1.77
C GLY A 92 -6.07 -11.02 -2.78
N ALA A 93 -4.98 -11.01 -3.55
CA ALA A 93 -4.83 -10.08 -4.65
C ALA A 93 -3.94 -10.66 -5.75
N SER A 94 -3.97 -10.00 -6.91
CA SER A 94 -3.08 -10.22 -8.04
C SER A 94 -2.40 -8.91 -8.48
N LEU A 95 -1.27 -9.02 -9.17
CA LEU A 95 -0.50 -7.90 -9.70
C LEU A 95 -0.68 -7.80 -11.21
N TRP A 96 -0.86 -6.58 -11.72
CA TRP A 96 -0.98 -6.30 -13.15
C TRP A 96 -0.22 -5.03 -13.49
N MET A 97 0.32 -4.98 -14.71
CA MET A 97 0.83 -3.71 -15.23
C MET A 97 -0.33 -2.89 -15.78
N THR A 98 -0.40 -1.62 -15.39
CA THR A 98 -1.36 -0.65 -15.93
C THR A 98 -0.68 0.69 -16.15
N GLU A 99 -1.28 1.57 -16.95
CA GLU A 99 -0.87 2.98 -16.95
C GLU A 99 -1.60 3.71 -15.81
N PHE A 100 -0.85 4.48 -15.02
CA PHE A 100 -1.44 5.39 -14.04
C PHE A 100 -0.68 6.71 -14.07
N ARG A 101 -1.40 7.79 -14.38
CA ARG A 101 -0.87 9.16 -14.52
C ARG A 101 0.27 9.26 -15.55
N GLY A 102 0.04 8.69 -16.74
CA GLY A 102 0.98 8.81 -17.87
C GLY A 102 2.26 7.97 -17.75
N LYS A 103 2.34 7.05 -16.79
CA LYS A 103 3.49 6.14 -16.63
C LYS A 103 3.04 4.71 -16.28
N PRO A 104 3.75 3.66 -16.72
CA PRO A 104 3.47 2.28 -16.32
C PRO A 104 3.61 2.08 -14.81
N SER A 105 2.67 1.39 -14.17
CA SER A 105 2.65 1.12 -12.74
C SER A 105 2.31 -0.35 -12.52
N VAL A 106 3.01 -1.03 -11.63
CA VAL A 106 2.44 -2.26 -11.05
C VAL A 106 1.21 -1.84 -10.23
N MET A 107 0.14 -2.58 -10.41
CA MET A 107 -1.14 -2.38 -9.74
C MET A 107 -1.51 -3.67 -9.02
N LEU A 108 -1.74 -3.59 -7.72
CA LEU A 108 -2.33 -4.66 -6.95
C LEU A 108 -3.85 -4.56 -7.08
N ASN A 109 -4.51 -5.64 -7.46
CA ASN A 109 -5.94 -5.77 -7.62
C ASN A 109 -6.48 -6.75 -6.58
N TYR A 110 -7.38 -6.30 -5.70
CA TYR A 110 -7.95 -7.13 -4.64
C TYR A 110 -9.06 -8.03 -5.18
N ASP A 111 -9.10 -9.28 -4.71
CA ASP A 111 -9.99 -10.30 -5.30
C ASP A 111 -11.46 -10.10 -4.93
N LYS A 112 -11.76 -9.46 -3.78
CA LYS A 112 -13.14 -9.36 -3.26
C LYS A 112 -13.74 -7.96 -3.29
N GLU A 113 -12.93 -6.93 -3.41
CA GLU A 113 -13.37 -5.54 -3.35
C GLU A 113 -12.75 -4.73 -4.49
N PRO A 114 -13.44 -3.69 -5.00
CA PRO A 114 -12.95 -2.88 -6.13
C PRO A 114 -11.89 -1.88 -5.68
N VAL A 115 -10.80 -2.38 -5.10
CA VAL A 115 -9.64 -1.65 -4.56
C VAL A 115 -8.43 -1.97 -5.43
N PHE A 116 -7.63 -0.95 -5.71
CA PHE A 116 -6.43 -1.05 -6.53
C PHE A 116 -5.31 -0.22 -5.93
N ASP A 117 -4.13 -0.81 -5.70
CA ASP A 117 -2.97 -0.05 -5.23
C ASP A 117 -1.98 0.14 -6.39
N HIS A 118 -1.71 1.37 -6.81
CA HIS A 118 -0.71 1.69 -7.84
C HIS A 118 0.64 2.02 -7.21
N PHE A 119 1.71 1.30 -7.55
CA PHE A 119 3.03 1.48 -6.94
C PHE A 119 4.10 2.09 -7.86
N ARG A 120 4.95 2.90 -7.24
CA ARG A 120 6.15 3.51 -7.81
C ARG A 120 7.38 3.18 -6.97
N LYS A 121 8.54 3.15 -7.63
CA LYS A 121 9.83 2.85 -6.99
C LYS A 121 10.42 4.09 -6.32
N VAL A 122 10.53 4.09 -5.00
CA VAL A 122 11.31 5.10 -4.26
C VAL A 122 12.80 4.75 -4.33
N ASP A 123 13.12 3.49 -4.05
CA ASP A 123 14.45 2.88 -4.19
C ASP A 123 14.31 1.35 -4.40
N ASN A 124 15.41 0.59 -4.28
CA ASN A 124 15.38 -0.87 -4.50
C ASN A 124 14.55 -1.67 -3.46
N ASN A 125 14.28 -1.08 -2.30
CA ASN A 125 13.58 -1.72 -1.19
C ASN A 125 12.29 -1.00 -0.80
N THR A 126 12.00 0.16 -1.38
CA THR A 126 10.90 1.01 -0.96
C THR A 126 9.97 1.33 -2.13
N LEU A 127 8.68 1.09 -1.92
CA LEU A 127 7.61 1.47 -2.85
C LEU A 127 6.71 2.53 -2.22
N LEU A 128 6.24 3.46 -3.04
CA LEU A 128 5.14 4.38 -2.71
C LEU A 128 3.90 3.96 -3.48
N GLY A 129 2.77 3.85 -2.79
CA GLY A 129 1.51 3.34 -3.31
C GLY A 129 0.36 4.34 -3.19
N ILE A 130 -0.52 4.35 -4.19
CA ILE A 130 -1.79 5.07 -4.17
C ILE A 130 -2.93 4.07 -4.16
N VAL A 131 -3.78 4.12 -3.15
CA VAL A 131 -5.00 3.32 -3.09
C VAL A 131 -6.09 4.05 -3.88
N ASN A 132 -6.57 3.38 -4.92
CA ASN A 132 -7.63 3.78 -5.81
C ASN A 132 -8.76 2.75 -5.72
N GLY A 133 -9.97 3.08 -6.17
CA GLY A 133 -11.07 2.15 -6.11
C GLY A 133 -12.45 2.81 -6.22
N LYS A 134 -13.48 1.98 -6.11
CA LYS A 134 -14.88 2.41 -6.08
C LYS A 134 -15.48 2.16 -4.69
N THR A 135 -16.80 2.31 -4.59
CA THR A 135 -17.57 1.95 -3.40
C THR A 135 -17.39 0.47 -3.06
N LEU A 136 -17.02 0.21 -1.81
CA LEU A 136 -16.93 -1.12 -1.23
C LEU A 136 -18.31 -1.74 -1.05
N SER A 137 -18.35 -3.06 -0.86
CA SER A 137 -19.58 -3.80 -0.54
C SER A 137 -20.34 -3.26 0.68
N ASN A 138 -19.63 -2.64 1.64
CA ASN A 138 -20.22 -2.02 2.82
C ASN A 138 -20.73 -0.57 2.60
N GLY A 139 -20.72 -0.08 1.35
CA GLY A 139 -21.21 1.24 0.96
C GLY A 139 -20.21 2.39 1.14
N LYS A 140 -18.96 2.10 1.56
CA LYS A 140 -17.94 3.14 1.75
C LYS A 140 -17.11 3.36 0.49
N ASP A 141 -16.92 4.61 0.10
CA ASP A 141 -16.07 4.95 -1.05
C ASP A 141 -14.58 4.85 -0.73
N ILE A 142 -13.82 4.16 -1.57
CA ILE A 142 -12.34 4.15 -1.50
C ILE A 142 -11.76 5.52 -1.89
N VAL A 143 -12.32 6.17 -2.90
CA VAL A 143 -11.93 7.53 -3.30
C VAL A 143 -13.08 8.48 -2.95
N GLU A 144 -13.13 8.88 -1.69
CA GLU A 144 -14.17 9.77 -1.16
C GLU A 144 -13.82 11.23 -1.48
N ASN A 145 -14.70 11.94 -2.21
CA ASN A 145 -14.51 13.35 -2.60
C ASN A 145 -13.16 13.62 -3.32
N GLY A 146 -12.69 12.66 -4.12
CA GLY A 146 -11.42 12.77 -4.83
C GLY A 146 -10.17 12.60 -3.96
N LYS A 147 -10.33 12.23 -2.69
CA LYS A 147 -9.20 11.97 -1.78
C LYS A 147 -8.75 10.53 -1.89
N PHE A 148 -7.45 10.32 -2.05
CA PHE A 148 -6.82 9.01 -2.12
C PHE A 148 -6.07 8.70 -0.81
N GLN A 149 -5.94 7.41 -0.49
CA GLN A 149 -5.00 6.97 0.54
C GLN A 149 -3.62 6.75 -0.08
N PHE A 150 -2.59 7.27 0.58
CA PHE A 150 -1.19 7.03 0.24
C PHE A 150 -0.61 6.03 1.22
N VAL A 151 0.08 5.02 0.69
CA VAL A 151 0.77 4.00 1.47
C VAL A 151 2.23 3.92 1.03
N TYR A 152 3.09 3.38 1.87
CA TYR A 152 4.44 2.98 1.49
C TYR A 152 4.72 1.57 1.97
N LEU A 153 5.63 0.90 1.27
CA LEU A 153 6.05 -0.46 1.54
C LEU A 153 7.57 -0.51 1.60
N GLU A 154 8.13 -0.95 2.71
CA GLU A 154 9.56 -1.12 2.92
C GLU A 154 9.87 -2.62 3.04
N ARG A 155 10.73 -3.11 2.16
CA ARG A 155 11.07 -4.53 2.04
C ARG A 155 11.75 -5.02 3.32
N VAL A 156 11.31 -6.18 3.79
CA VAL A 156 11.89 -6.88 4.94
C VAL A 156 12.26 -8.32 4.55
N ALA A 157 13.23 -8.90 5.26
CA ALA A 157 13.67 -10.27 4.99
C ALA A 157 12.71 -11.32 5.56
N GLU A 158 12.09 -11.03 6.70
CA GLU A 158 11.23 -11.96 7.43
C GLU A 158 10.14 -11.21 8.21
N LEU A 159 9.11 -11.94 8.62
CA LEU A 159 8.06 -11.40 9.49
C LEU A 159 8.63 -11.16 10.90
N PRO A 160 8.26 -10.05 11.56
CA PRO A 160 8.71 -9.75 12.91
C PRO A 160 8.04 -10.61 14.00
N ALA A 161 7.04 -11.41 13.62
CA ALA A 161 6.32 -12.31 14.51
C ALA A 161 5.87 -13.56 13.75
N LYS A 162 5.54 -14.61 14.51
CA LYS A 162 5.05 -15.87 13.96
C LYS A 162 3.79 -15.66 13.11
N PHE A 163 3.80 -16.22 11.90
CA PHE A 163 2.59 -16.32 11.08
C PHE A 163 1.68 -17.43 11.60
N VAL A 164 0.38 -17.14 11.71
CA VAL A 164 -0.64 -18.12 12.09
C VAL A 164 -1.77 -18.12 11.06
N THR A 165 -2.26 -19.31 10.75
CA THR A 165 -3.50 -19.47 9.98
C THR A 165 -4.68 -19.24 10.92
N THR A 166 -5.58 -18.34 10.52
CA THR A 166 -6.91 -18.18 11.14
C THR A 166 -7.74 -19.45 11.03
#